data_AF-A0A948LUV1-F1
#
_entry.id   AF-A0A948LUV1-F1
#
_cell.length_a   1.000
_cell.length_b   1.000
_cell.length_c   1.000
_cell.angle_alpha   90.00
_cell.angle_beta   90.00
_cell.angle_gamma   90.00
#
_symmetry.space_group_name_H-M   'P 1'
#
loop_
_entity.id
_entity.type
_entity.pdbx_description
1 polymer ?
#
loop_
_entity_poly.entity_id
_entity_poly.type
_entity_poly.pdbx_seq_one_letter_code
_entity_poly.pdbx_strand_id
1 'polypeptide(L)'
;MSETSQPAISVVIPCRNEARNLAFLIGEVDAAMSGRDYEVLVVDDGSTDTTGQVLAERIATGDGRLRHIRHDRSAGQSAAVRSGVFAARGGVVVTMDGDGQNDPQYLPQLADALLAADAGTGIVAGQRLKRTDTKLKQAASRFANGLRQSILRDDTRDSGCGLKAVRTEIFRALPYFDGWHRYLPALVLREGFTVQHLDVVDRPRKHGKSNYGILDRGLRGVLDLFGVWWLRRRRKVVPQVTEIVP
;
A
#
# COMPACT_ATOMS: atom_id res chain seq x y z
N MET A 1 10.69 16.22 -27.20
CA MET A 1 9.95 15.41 -26.21
C MET A 1 10.97 14.96 -25.19
N SER A 2 10.96 15.52 -23.98
CA SER A 2 11.96 15.18 -22.96
C SER A 2 11.77 13.71 -22.59
N GLU A 3 12.79 12.87 -22.80
CA GLU A 3 12.87 11.56 -22.17
C GLU A 3 12.75 11.81 -20.67
N THR A 4 11.59 11.49 -20.11
CA THR A 4 11.41 11.52 -18.66
C THR A 4 12.09 10.26 -18.17
N SER A 5 13.24 10.39 -17.50
CA SER A 5 13.90 9.24 -16.90
C SER A 5 12.88 8.50 -16.05
N GLN A 6 12.86 7.17 -16.18
CA GLN A 6 11.96 6.35 -15.42
C GLN A 6 12.29 6.51 -13.93
N PRO A 7 11.35 6.98 -13.09
CA PRO A 7 11.64 7.22 -11.68
C PRO A 7 12.07 5.91 -11.00
N ALA A 8 12.86 5.96 -9.95
CA ALA A 8 13.17 4.75 -9.17
C ALA A 8 11.95 4.29 -8.33
N ILE A 9 11.22 5.25 -7.76
CA ILE A 9 10.17 5.01 -6.78
C ILE A 9 8.83 5.63 -7.23
N SER A 10 7.73 4.87 -7.10
CA SER A 10 6.38 5.38 -7.29
C SER A 10 5.63 5.39 -5.97
N VAL A 11 5.28 6.56 -5.44
CA VAL A 11 4.42 6.69 -4.27
C VAL A 11 2.96 6.65 -4.73
N VAL A 12 2.19 5.65 -4.29
CA VAL A 12 0.78 5.48 -4.65
C VAL A 12 -0.11 5.84 -3.47
N ILE A 13 -1.00 6.82 -3.70
CA ILE A 13 -1.91 7.36 -2.68
C ILE A 13 -3.37 7.20 -3.15
N PRO A 14 -4.09 6.14 -2.72
CA PRO A 14 -5.53 6.07 -2.95
C PRO A 14 -6.25 7.13 -2.12
N CYS A 15 -7.24 7.80 -2.71
CA CYS A 15 -8.06 8.78 -2.01
C CYS A 15 -9.51 8.78 -2.49
N ARG A 16 -10.41 9.26 -1.64
CA ARG A 16 -11.79 9.61 -2.01
C ARG A 16 -12.32 10.67 -1.05
N ASN A 17 -12.65 11.83 -1.58
CA ASN A 17 -13.11 12.98 -0.80
C ASN A 17 -12.09 13.42 0.27
N GLU A 18 -10.83 13.55 -0.12
CA GLU A 18 -9.69 13.85 0.77
C GLU A 18 -9.06 15.22 0.48
N ALA A 19 -9.81 16.15 -0.14
CA ALA A 19 -9.30 17.46 -0.58
C ALA A 19 -8.50 18.20 0.50
N ARG A 20 -9.00 18.20 1.74
CA ARG A 20 -8.36 18.87 2.88
C ARG A 20 -7.05 18.21 3.30
N ASN A 21 -6.98 16.88 3.25
CA ASN A 21 -5.78 16.14 3.64
C ASN A 21 -4.70 16.26 2.55
N LEU A 22 -5.09 16.12 1.28
CA LEU A 22 -4.17 16.19 0.15
C LEU A 22 -3.52 17.57 -0.03
N ALA A 23 -4.20 18.65 0.38
CA ALA A 23 -3.68 20.02 0.29
C ALA A 23 -2.33 20.21 1.01
N PHE A 24 -2.08 19.48 2.11
CA PHE A 24 -0.78 19.51 2.81
C PHE A 24 0.02 18.23 2.62
N LEU A 25 -0.63 17.07 2.49
CA LEU A 25 0.05 15.77 2.47
C LEU A 25 1.07 15.66 1.33
N ILE A 26 0.76 16.19 0.14
CA ILE A 26 1.66 16.12 -1.00
C ILE A 26 2.95 16.91 -0.72
N GLY A 27 2.86 18.08 -0.09
CA GLY A 27 4.04 18.85 0.30
C GLY A 27 4.91 18.13 1.34
N GLU A 28 4.29 17.39 2.26
CA GLU A 28 5.02 16.56 3.23
C GLU A 28 5.71 15.35 2.55
N VAL A 29 5.06 14.75 1.55
CA VAL A 29 5.67 13.69 0.71
C VAL A 29 6.86 14.25 -0.04
N ASP A 30 6.73 15.42 -0.67
CA ASP A 30 7.80 16.05 -1.44
C ASP A 30 9.02 16.34 -0.55
N ALA A 31 8.78 16.83 0.68
CA ALA A 31 9.83 17.07 1.65
C ALA A 31 10.52 15.77 2.11
N ALA A 32 9.75 14.72 2.42
CA ALA A 32 10.29 13.43 2.86
C ALA A 32 11.08 12.69 1.76
N MET A 33 10.68 12.88 0.50
CA MET A 33 11.31 12.27 -0.68
C MET A 33 12.38 13.16 -1.33
N SER A 34 12.72 14.29 -0.72
CA SER A 34 13.72 15.23 -1.26
C SER A 34 15.05 14.53 -1.57
N GLY A 35 15.64 14.86 -2.72
CA GLY A 35 16.89 14.28 -3.20
C GLY A 35 16.78 12.88 -3.82
N ARG A 36 15.56 12.35 -3.98
CA ARG A 36 15.31 11.03 -4.57
C ARG A 36 14.66 11.14 -5.94
N ASP A 37 14.80 10.10 -6.73
CA ASP A 37 14.11 9.96 -8.01
C ASP A 37 12.76 9.23 -7.80
N TYR A 38 11.68 10.00 -7.81
CA TYR A 38 10.34 9.48 -7.52
C TYR A 38 9.25 10.19 -8.33
N GLU A 39 8.09 9.54 -8.37
CA GLU A 39 6.82 10.14 -8.76
C GLU A 39 5.75 9.90 -7.68
N VAL A 40 4.70 10.72 -7.68
CA VAL A 40 3.54 10.55 -6.81
C VAL A 40 2.31 10.33 -7.68
N LEU A 41 1.63 9.21 -7.47
CA LEU A 41 0.35 8.88 -8.12
C LEU A 41 -0.76 8.99 -7.09
N VAL A 42 -1.55 10.05 -7.17
CA VAL A 42 -2.79 10.16 -6.41
C VAL A 42 -3.92 9.53 -7.23
N VAL A 43 -4.51 8.47 -6.70
CA VAL A 43 -5.61 7.74 -7.34
C VAL A 43 -6.93 8.13 -6.69
N ASP A 44 -7.63 9.05 -7.34
CA ASP A 44 -8.95 9.54 -6.96
C ASP A 44 -10.03 8.50 -7.33
N ASP A 45 -10.58 7.84 -6.32
CA ASP A 45 -11.65 6.85 -6.43
C ASP A 45 -13.04 7.48 -6.61
N GLY A 46 -13.17 8.36 -7.60
CA GLY A 46 -14.42 9.02 -7.95
C GLY A 46 -14.90 10.00 -6.89
N SER A 47 -14.03 10.91 -6.44
CA SER A 47 -14.39 11.98 -5.51
C SER A 47 -15.49 12.88 -6.06
N THR A 48 -16.33 13.35 -5.15
CA THR A 48 -17.46 14.26 -5.37
C THR A 48 -17.24 15.63 -4.72
N ASP A 49 -16.16 15.79 -3.96
CA ASP A 49 -15.74 17.07 -3.38
C ASP A 49 -14.71 17.78 -4.28
N THR A 50 -13.98 18.75 -3.71
CA THR A 50 -12.97 19.54 -4.43
C THR A 50 -11.61 18.84 -4.57
N THR A 51 -11.50 17.53 -4.31
CA THR A 51 -10.22 16.77 -4.40
C THR A 51 -9.54 16.96 -5.75
N GLY A 52 -10.29 16.85 -6.85
CA GLY A 52 -9.74 17.02 -8.20
C GLY A 52 -9.20 18.43 -8.47
N GLN A 53 -9.80 19.46 -7.87
CA GLN A 53 -9.33 20.84 -8.00
C GLN A 53 -8.00 21.04 -7.26
N VAL A 54 -7.92 20.58 -6.00
CA VAL A 54 -6.69 20.62 -5.20
C VAL A 54 -5.52 19.94 -5.92
N LEU A 55 -5.77 18.77 -6.53
CA LEU A 55 -4.75 18.05 -7.29
C LEU A 55 -4.36 18.79 -8.57
N ALA A 56 -5.31 19.37 -9.30
CA ALA A 56 -5.01 20.15 -10.50
C ALA A 56 -4.13 21.37 -10.19
N GLU A 57 -4.44 22.11 -9.11
CA GLU A 57 -3.65 23.26 -8.65
C GLU A 57 -2.23 22.85 -8.25
N ARG A 58 -2.09 21.72 -7.54
CA ARG A 58 -0.78 21.19 -7.14
C ARG A 58 0.05 20.72 -8.34
N ILE A 59 -0.58 20.12 -9.35
CA ILE A 59 0.10 19.72 -10.58
C ILE A 59 0.57 20.95 -11.36
N ALA A 60 -0.27 21.98 -11.47
CA ALA A 60 0.04 23.20 -12.21
C ALA A 60 1.22 24.00 -11.60
N THR A 61 1.43 23.88 -10.29
CA THR A 61 2.48 24.60 -9.54
C THR A 61 3.70 23.74 -9.18
N GLY A 62 3.62 22.43 -9.44
CA GLY A 62 4.66 21.46 -9.10
C GLY A 62 5.75 21.32 -10.16
N ASP A 63 6.60 20.32 -9.98
CA ASP A 63 7.76 20.00 -10.84
C ASP A 63 7.49 18.82 -11.80
N GLY A 64 6.22 18.46 -12.00
CA GLY A 64 5.79 17.38 -12.89
C GLY A 64 5.87 15.96 -12.28
N ARG A 65 6.27 15.80 -11.01
CA ARG A 65 6.30 14.48 -10.33
C ARG A 65 4.92 13.98 -9.90
N LEU A 66 3.97 14.90 -9.69
CA LEU A 66 2.61 14.56 -9.27
C LEU A 66 1.74 14.18 -10.47
N ARG A 67 1.09 13.02 -10.37
CA ARG A 67 0.14 12.49 -11.35
C ARG A 67 -1.19 12.23 -10.67
N HIS A 68 -2.26 12.71 -11.30
CA HIS A 68 -3.64 12.47 -10.87
C HIS A 68 -4.28 11.42 -11.78
N ILE A 69 -4.71 10.30 -11.18
CA ILE A 69 -5.45 9.23 -11.85
C ILE A 69 -6.84 9.21 -11.23
N ARG A 70 -7.89 9.28 -12.04
CA ARG A 70 -9.27 9.33 -11.55
C ARG A 70 -10.10 8.19 -12.09
N HIS A 71 -10.82 7.50 -11.20
CA HIS A 71 -11.87 6.56 -11.58
C HIS A 71 -13.14 7.31 -11.99
N ASP A 72 -13.87 6.76 -12.96
CA ASP A 72 -15.19 7.25 -13.40
C ASP A 72 -16.27 7.14 -12.31
N ARG A 73 -16.10 6.18 -11.41
CA ARG A 73 -16.94 5.94 -10.22
C ARG A 73 -16.11 5.35 -9.10
N SER A 74 -16.62 5.39 -7.87
CA SER A 74 -15.95 4.72 -6.76
C SER A 74 -15.98 3.21 -6.90
N ALA A 75 -14.79 2.60 -6.83
CA ALA A 75 -14.53 1.17 -6.89
C ALA A 75 -13.78 0.66 -5.65
N GLY A 76 -13.50 1.54 -4.68
CA GLY A 76 -12.89 1.22 -3.39
C GLY A 76 -11.36 1.29 -3.39
N GLN A 77 -10.80 1.35 -2.18
CA GLN A 77 -9.35 1.47 -1.96
C GLN A 77 -8.54 0.37 -2.64
N SER A 78 -9.03 -0.87 -2.64
CA SER A 78 -8.39 -2.01 -3.29
C SER A 78 -8.17 -1.78 -4.79
N ALA A 79 -9.20 -1.23 -5.46
CA ALA A 79 -9.14 -0.90 -6.88
C ALA A 79 -8.23 0.30 -7.12
N ALA A 80 -8.31 1.34 -6.27
CA ALA A 80 -7.46 2.52 -6.39
C ALA A 80 -5.96 2.19 -6.25
N VAL A 81 -5.59 1.38 -5.25
CA VAL A 81 -4.21 0.88 -5.10
C VAL A 81 -3.79 0.11 -6.36
N ARG A 82 -4.65 -0.78 -6.87
CA ARG A 82 -4.34 -1.54 -8.09
C ARG A 82 -4.11 -0.61 -9.29
N SER A 83 -4.99 0.34 -9.55
CA SER A 83 -4.82 1.30 -10.64
C SER A 83 -3.50 2.07 -10.53
N GLY A 84 -3.14 2.49 -9.31
CA GLY A 84 -1.85 3.13 -9.03
C GLY A 84 -0.66 2.23 -9.33
N VAL A 85 -0.68 0.97 -8.89
CA VAL A 85 0.38 -0.02 -9.17
C VAL A 85 0.56 -0.28 -10.66
N PHE A 86 -0.53 -0.38 -11.41
CA PHE A 86 -0.47 -0.57 -12.87
C PHE A 86 0.03 0.69 -13.60
N ALA A 87 -0.26 1.88 -13.09
CA ALA A 87 0.18 3.14 -13.67
C ALA A 87 1.57 3.61 -13.22
N ALA A 88 2.12 3.00 -12.16
CA ALA A 88 3.46 3.26 -11.63
C ALA A 88 4.55 3.01 -12.68
N ARG A 89 5.55 3.87 -12.72
CA ARG A 89 6.72 3.74 -13.60
C ARG A 89 7.94 3.27 -12.82
N GLY A 90 7.98 3.51 -11.51
CA GLY A 90 9.07 3.11 -10.64
C GLY A 90 9.27 1.61 -10.54
N GLY A 91 10.50 1.20 -10.25
CA GLY A 91 10.83 -0.20 -9.95
C GLY A 91 10.30 -0.64 -8.57
N VAL A 92 10.06 0.32 -7.68
CA VAL A 92 9.44 0.09 -6.37
C VAL A 92 8.17 0.94 -6.25
N VAL A 93 7.07 0.33 -5.83
CA VAL A 93 5.87 1.05 -5.38
C VAL A 93 5.87 1.15 -3.88
N VAL A 94 5.70 2.36 -3.36
CA VAL A 94 5.41 2.62 -1.95
C VAL A 94 3.97 3.09 -1.82
N THR A 95 3.15 2.42 -1.02
CA THR A 95 1.76 2.82 -0.78
C THR A 95 1.64 3.62 0.51
N MET A 96 0.72 4.59 0.55
CA MET A 96 0.31 5.30 1.76
C MET A 96 -1.15 5.76 1.63
N ASP A 97 -1.88 5.86 2.75
CA ASP A 97 -3.28 6.33 2.72
C ASP A 97 -3.35 7.87 2.59
N GLY A 98 -4.36 8.37 1.86
CA GLY A 98 -4.56 9.81 1.62
C GLY A 98 -5.16 10.60 2.80
N ASP A 99 -5.44 9.95 3.94
CA ASP A 99 -6.14 10.55 5.09
C ASP A 99 -5.21 11.33 6.05
N GLY A 100 -3.90 11.37 5.75
CA GLY A 100 -2.88 12.07 6.51
C GLY A 100 -2.47 11.39 7.82
N GLN A 101 -2.92 10.15 8.08
CA GLN A 101 -2.49 9.40 9.26
C GLN A 101 -1.10 8.79 9.10
N ASN A 102 -0.77 8.30 7.90
CA ASN A 102 0.55 7.76 7.63
C ASN A 102 1.58 8.90 7.56
N ASP A 103 2.68 8.76 8.29
CA ASP A 103 3.75 9.75 8.27
C ASP A 103 4.64 9.57 7.02
N PRO A 104 4.74 10.57 6.12
CA PRO A 104 5.55 10.47 4.92
C PRO A 104 7.05 10.20 5.19
N GLN A 105 7.57 10.45 6.39
CA GLN A 105 8.96 10.16 6.74
C GLN A 105 9.36 8.68 6.56
N TYR A 106 8.38 7.77 6.58
CA TYR A 106 8.61 6.34 6.41
C TYR A 106 8.66 5.90 4.94
N LEU A 107 8.19 6.73 3.99
CA LEU A 107 8.27 6.43 2.56
C LEU A 107 9.71 6.14 2.10
N PRO A 108 10.70 7.02 2.37
CA PRO A 108 12.08 6.75 1.99
C PRO A 108 12.66 5.54 2.73
N GLN A 109 12.33 5.36 4.01
CA GLN A 109 12.85 4.24 4.82
C GLN A 109 12.38 2.89 4.28
N LEU A 110 11.11 2.78 3.90
CA LEU A 110 10.55 1.56 3.33
C LEU A 110 11.15 1.25 1.95
N ALA A 111 11.28 2.29 1.09
CA ALA A 111 11.89 2.13 -0.22
C ALA A 111 13.35 1.70 -0.11
N ASP A 112 14.14 2.36 0.74
CA ASP A 112 15.55 2.06 0.94
C ASP A 112 15.77 0.67 1.50
N ALA A 113 14.97 0.28 2.51
CA ALA A 113 15.03 -1.06 3.07
C ALA A 113 14.79 -2.13 1.99
N LEU A 114 13.84 -1.90 1.08
CA LEU A 114 13.57 -2.85 -0.01
C LEU A 114 14.67 -2.85 -1.08
N LEU A 115 15.20 -1.67 -1.42
CA LEU A 115 16.27 -1.54 -2.42
C LEU A 115 17.59 -2.13 -1.92
N ALA A 116 17.88 -2.03 -0.62
CA ALA A 116 19.07 -2.61 0.00
C ALA A 116 18.94 -4.11 0.30
N ALA A 117 17.71 -4.65 0.29
CA ALA A 117 17.46 -6.07 0.51
C ALA A 117 17.86 -6.93 -0.70
N ASP A 118 18.03 -8.23 -0.47
CA ASP A 118 18.30 -9.19 -1.52
C ASP A 118 17.17 -9.24 -2.57
N ALA A 119 17.47 -9.75 -3.77
CA ALA A 119 16.48 -9.86 -4.85
C ALA A 119 15.29 -10.77 -4.49
N GLY A 120 15.44 -11.66 -3.50
CA GLY A 120 14.37 -12.50 -2.96
C GLY A 120 13.43 -11.78 -1.99
N THR A 121 13.77 -10.58 -1.50
CA THR A 121 12.86 -9.76 -0.70
C THR A 121 11.85 -9.07 -1.61
N GLY A 122 10.57 -9.40 -1.44
CA GLY A 122 9.49 -8.89 -2.29
C GLY A 122 8.72 -7.72 -1.70
N ILE A 123 8.77 -7.54 -0.38
CA ILE A 123 8.03 -6.48 0.33
C ILE A 123 8.72 -6.08 1.64
N VAL A 124 8.70 -4.78 1.92
CA VAL A 124 8.89 -4.22 3.27
C VAL A 124 7.55 -3.66 3.73
N ALA A 125 6.98 -4.25 4.79
CA ALA A 125 5.67 -3.86 5.30
C ALA A 125 5.80 -3.05 6.60
N GLY A 126 5.19 -1.86 6.62
CA GLY A 126 5.06 -1.06 7.83
C GLY A 126 4.24 -1.79 8.90
N GLN A 127 4.71 -1.73 10.15
CA GLN A 127 4.00 -2.27 11.31
C GLN A 127 3.82 -1.18 12.36
N ARG A 128 2.57 -0.75 12.59
CA ARG A 128 2.33 0.32 13.57
C ARG A 128 2.72 -0.13 14.97
N LEU A 129 3.41 0.75 15.69
CA LEU A 129 3.61 0.62 17.12
C LEU A 129 2.26 0.83 17.81
N LYS A 130 1.84 -0.13 18.66
CA LYS A 130 0.49 -0.14 19.23
C LYS A 130 0.21 1.12 20.06
N ARG A 131 -0.98 1.69 19.82
CA ARG A 131 -1.61 2.69 20.68
C ARG A 131 -2.33 1.99 21.85
N THR A 132 -2.39 2.64 23.01
CA THR A 132 -2.92 2.08 24.25
C THR A 132 -4.43 1.77 24.17
N ASP A 133 -4.78 0.53 23.82
CA ASP A 133 -6.16 0.03 23.83
C ASP A 133 -6.57 -0.55 25.19
N THR A 134 -7.87 -0.62 25.46
CA THR A 134 -8.45 -1.28 26.66
C THR A 134 -8.10 -2.77 26.71
N LYS A 135 -7.90 -3.34 27.91
CA LYS A 135 -7.46 -4.75 28.10
C LYS A 135 -8.31 -5.79 27.34
N LEU A 136 -9.63 -5.58 27.26
CA LEU A 136 -10.55 -6.47 26.53
C LEU A 136 -10.32 -6.44 25.00
N LYS A 137 -10.14 -5.24 24.43
CA LYS A 137 -9.81 -5.06 23.00
C LYS A 137 -8.43 -5.65 22.68
N GLN A 138 -7.48 -5.54 23.60
CA GLN A 138 -6.17 -6.16 23.44
C GLN A 138 -6.26 -7.69 23.40
N ALA A 139 -7.08 -8.31 24.26
CA ALA A 139 -7.25 -9.77 24.27
C ALA A 139 -7.90 -10.28 22.97
N ALA A 140 -8.99 -9.65 22.52
CA ALA A 140 -9.65 -10.01 21.26
C ALA A 140 -8.72 -9.82 20.05
N SER A 141 -7.97 -8.72 20.01
CA SER A 141 -6.96 -8.47 18.97
C SER A 141 -5.84 -9.52 18.97
N ARG A 142 -5.35 -9.93 20.16
CA ARG A 142 -4.32 -10.98 20.27
C ARG A 142 -4.83 -12.32 19.74
N PHE A 143 -6.07 -12.70 20.05
CA PHE A 143 -6.66 -13.93 19.54
C PHE A 143 -6.83 -13.90 18.00
N ALA A 144 -7.42 -12.82 17.47
CA ALA A 144 -7.60 -12.67 16.02
C ALA A 144 -6.26 -12.65 15.27
N ASN A 145 -5.24 -11.96 15.82
CA ASN A 145 -3.90 -11.94 15.26
C ASN A 145 -3.23 -13.33 15.36
N GLY A 146 -3.42 -14.06 16.46
CA GLY A 146 -2.89 -15.42 16.63
C GLY A 146 -3.48 -16.41 15.62
N LEU A 147 -4.79 -16.35 15.37
CA LEU A 147 -5.46 -17.15 14.35
C LEU A 147 -4.98 -16.78 12.94
N ARG A 148 -4.85 -15.48 12.65
CA ARG A 148 -4.30 -15.03 11.37
C ARG A 148 -2.87 -15.52 11.18
N GLN A 149 -2.03 -15.42 12.20
CA GLN A 149 -0.63 -15.84 12.14
C GLN A 149 -0.50 -17.36 11.96
N SER A 150 -1.33 -18.17 12.62
CA SER A 150 -1.28 -19.63 12.44
C SER A 150 -1.65 -20.08 11.01
N ILE A 151 -2.55 -19.33 10.36
CA ILE A 151 -3.04 -19.58 9.00
C ILE A 151 -2.10 -19.00 7.93
N LEU A 152 -1.68 -17.75 8.08
CA LEU A 152 -0.91 -17.02 7.07
C LEU A 152 0.60 -17.15 7.26
N ARG A 153 1.10 -17.38 8.49
CA ARG A 153 2.53 -17.52 8.78
C ARG A 153 3.37 -16.47 8.05
N ASP A 154 2.92 -15.21 8.14
CA ASP A 154 3.48 -14.07 7.42
C ASP A 154 4.20 -13.07 8.32
N ASP A 155 4.33 -13.41 9.61
CA ASP A 155 4.94 -12.64 10.70
C ASP A 155 4.47 -11.17 10.77
N THR A 156 3.35 -10.87 10.12
CA THR A 156 2.80 -9.52 9.98
C THR A 156 1.81 -9.23 11.10
N ARG A 157 2.23 -8.44 12.08
CA ARG A 157 1.36 -8.04 13.21
C ARG A 157 0.28 -7.04 12.85
N ASP A 158 0.50 -6.27 11.79
CA ASP A 158 -0.37 -5.18 11.35
C ASP A 158 -0.54 -5.17 9.83
N SER A 159 -1.42 -6.07 9.37
CA SER A 159 -1.78 -6.20 7.95
C SER A 159 -2.48 -4.96 7.38
N GLY A 160 -3.12 -4.19 8.25
CA GLY A 160 -3.93 -3.02 7.88
C GLY A 160 -3.14 -1.73 7.73
N CYS A 161 -1.83 -1.72 7.95
CA CYS A 161 -1.00 -0.54 7.71
C CYS A 161 -0.97 -0.22 6.21
N GLY A 162 -1.27 1.03 5.83
CA GLY A 162 -1.21 1.50 4.45
C GLY A 162 0.22 1.62 3.91
N LEU A 163 1.20 1.83 4.80
CA LEU A 163 2.62 1.98 4.48
C LEU A 163 3.28 0.65 4.13
N LYS A 164 3.58 0.45 2.85
CA LYS A 164 4.27 -0.75 2.33
C LYS A 164 5.12 -0.39 1.12
N ALA A 165 6.30 -0.96 0.99
CA ALA A 165 7.11 -0.94 -0.23
C ALA A 165 7.13 -2.32 -0.87
N VAL A 166 6.82 -2.42 -2.17
CA VAL A 166 6.78 -3.67 -2.93
C VAL A 166 7.46 -3.44 -4.27
N ARG A 167 8.23 -4.42 -4.77
CA ARG A 167 8.77 -4.33 -6.13
C ARG A 167 7.61 -4.33 -7.14
N THR A 168 7.65 -3.42 -8.10
CA THR A 168 6.50 -3.14 -8.98
C THR A 168 6.05 -4.36 -9.78
N GLU A 169 7.00 -5.13 -10.29
CA GLU A 169 6.79 -6.38 -11.03
C GLU A 169 6.12 -7.46 -10.17
N ILE A 170 6.54 -7.60 -8.91
CA ILE A 170 5.92 -8.52 -7.95
C ILE A 170 4.49 -8.06 -7.68
N PHE A 171 4.30 -6.77 -7.37
CA PHE A 171 3.01 -6.21 -6.99
C PHE A 171 1.96 -6.40 -8.10
N ARG A 172 2.36 -6.29 -9.37
CA ARG A 172 1.50 -6.54 -10.54
C ARG A 172 1.13 -8.00 -10.75
N ALA A 173 1.98 -8.92 -10.31
CA ALA A 173 1.79 -10.36 -10.47
C ALA A 173 0.89 -10.99 -9.38
N LEU A 174 0.69 -10.30 -8.25
CA LEU A 174 -0.11 -10.84 -7.15
C LEU A 174 -1.59 -11.01 -7.53
N PRO A 175 -2.27 -12.05 -7.01
CA PRO A 175 -3.68 -12.26 -7.28
C PRO A 175 -4.54 -11.16 -6.64
N TYR A 176 -5.34 -10.49 -7.47
CA TYR A 176 -6.21 -9.39 -7.05
C TYR A 176 -7.58 -9.90 -6.55
N PHE A 177 -8.05 -9.28 -5.46
CA PHE A 177 -9.42 -9.37 -4.94
C PHE A 177 -9.70 -8.14 -4.07
N ASP A 178 -10.95 -7.86 -3.71
CA ASP A 178 -11.22 -6.74 -2.79
C ASP A 178 -10.66 -7.06 -1.39
N GLY A 179 -9.82 -6.18 -0.84
CA GLY A 179 -9.11 -6.38 0.43
C GLY A 179 -7.68 -6.92 0.30
N TRP A 180 -7.23 -7.26 -0.92
CA TRP A 180 -5.91 -7.86 -1.18
C TRP A 180 -4.71 -7.08 -0.62
N HIS A 181 -4.80 -5.75 -0.56
CA HIS A 181 -3.77 -4.86 -0.01
C HIS A 181 -3.46 -5.12 1.48
N ARG A 182 -4.39 -5.79 2.20
CA ARG A 182 -4.20 -6.26 3.60
C ARG A 182 -3.54 -7.63 3.68
N TYR A 183 -3.36 -8.32 2.56
CA TYR A 183 -2.81 -9.66 2.49
C TYR A 183 -1.50 -9.71 1.70
N LEU A 184 -0.94 -8.55 1.33
CA LEU A 184 0.29 -8.48 0.53
C LEU A 184 1.44 -9.31 1.11
N PRO A 185 1.78 -9.27 2.41
CA PRO A 185 2.82 -10.14 2.95
C PRO A 185 2.58 -11.63 2.68
N ALA A 186 1.36 -12.11 2.96
CA ALA A 186 0.98 -13.50 2.72
C ALA A 186 0.97 -13.88 1.23
N LEU A 187 0.61 -12.95 0.34
CA LEU A 187 0.63 -13.14 -1.11
C LEU A 187 2.06 -13.09 -1.70
N VAL A 188 2.95 -12.29 -1.12
CA VAL A 188 4.37 -12.23 -1.50
C VAL A 188 5.08 -13.52 -1.05
N LEU A 189 4.85 -13.98 0.18
CA LEU A 189 5.33 -15.29 0.64
C LEU A 189 4.79 -16.44 -0.21
N ARG A 190 3.51 -16.34 -0.61
CA ARG A 190 2.93 -17.29 -1.56
C ARG A 190 3.81 -17.35 -2.79
N GLU A 191 4.20 -16.21 -3.37
CA GLU A 191 5.05 -16.17 -4.57
C GLU A 191 6.52 -16.59 -4.37
N GLY A 192 6.91 -17.02 -3.17
CA GLY A 192 8.26 -17.53 -2.88
C GLY A 192 9.28 -16.45 -2.57
N PHE A 193 8.83 -15.20 -2.41
CA PHE A 193 9.64 -14.10 -1.92
C PHE A 193 9.57 -14.00 -0.40
N THR A 194 10.50 -13.27 0.19
CA THR A 194 10.51 -12.97 1.62
C THR A 194 9.85 -11.64 1.94
N VAL A 195 9.49 -11.47 3.21
CA VAL A 195 8.85 -10.28 3.78
C VAL A 195 9.80 -9.72 4.83
N GLN A 196 10.02 -8.41 4.77
CA GLN A 196 10.64 -7.66 5.87
C GLN A 196 9.61 -6.69 6.47
N HIS A 197 9.88 -6.23 7.69
CA HIS A 197 8.99 -5.34 8.42
C HIS A 197 9.75 -4.12 8.91
N LEU A 198 9.06 -2.98 8.96
CA LEU A 198 9.59 -1.74 9.49
C LEU A 198 8.58 -1.14 10.48
N ASP A 199 9.05 -0.80 11.68
CA ASP A 199 8.19 -0.20 12.71
C ASP A 199 7.85 1.25 12.34
N VAL A 200 6.55 1.57 12.33
CA VAL A 200 6.05 2.91 11.96
C VAL A 200 5.16 3.48 13.06
N VAL A 201 5.02 4.81 13.06
CA VAL A 201 4.10 5.53 13.95
C VAL A 201 3.07 6.29 13.12
N ASP A 202 1.78 6.00 13.36
CA ASP A 202 0.67 6.73 12.78
C ASP A 202 0.41 8.03 13.54
N ARG A 203 0.07 9.08 12.80
CA ARG A 203 -0.40 10.35 13.30
C ARG A 203 -1.91 10.29 13.61
N PRO A 204 -2.42 11.14 14.53
CA PRO A 204 -3.85 11.34 14.67
C PRO A 204 -4.45 11.87 13.36
N ARG A 205 -5.61 11.35 12.98
CA ARG A 205 -6.37 11.85 11.82
C ARG A 205 -6.76 13.31 12.04
N LYS A 206 -6.38 14.20 11.11
CA LYS A 206 -6.70 15.64 11.17
C LYS A 206 -8.11 15.94 10.64
N HIS A 207 -8.54 15.26 9.57
CA HIS A 207 -9.86 15.48 8.94
C HIS A 207 -10.54 14.18 8.50
N GLY A 208 -11.88 14.20 8.36
CA GLY A 208 -12.69 13.09 7.84
C GLY A 208 -13.35 12.19 8.90
N LYS A 209 -14.34 11.39 8.48
CA LYS A 209 -15.01 10.36 9.30
C LYS A 209 -14.61 8.96 8.79
N SER A 210 -14.60 7.96 9.67
CA SER A 210 -14.36 6.57 9.25
C SER A 210 -15.58 6.02 8.52
N ASN A 211 -15.41 5.61 7.27
CA ASN A 211 -16.50 5.20 6.37
C ASN A 211 -16.96 3.73 6.53
N TYR A 212 -16.54 3.01 7.57
CA TYR A 212 -16.72 1.56 7.64
C TYR A 212 -17.31 1.07 8.97
N GLY A 213 -18.40 0.30 8.88
CA GLY A 213 -19.02 -0.41 10.00
C GLY A 213 -18.14 -1.54 10.56
N ILE A 214 -18.21 -1.76 11.88
CA ILE A 214 -17.32 -2.70 12.60
C ILE A 214 -17.65 -4.16 12.30
N LEU A 215 -18.94 -4.52 12.22
CA LEU A 215 -19.41 -5.90 12.04
C LEU A 215 -19.20 -6.42 10.63
N ASP A 216 -19.56 -5.62 9.62
CA ASP A 216 -19.38 -5.95 8.20
C ASP A 216 -17.89 -6.12 7.84
N ARG A 217 -17.02 -5.31 8.45
CA ARG A 217 -15.56 -5.44 8.32
C ARG A 217 -15.03 -6.77 8.91
N GLY A 218 -15.63 -7.25 10.01
CA GLY A 218 -15.24 -8.50 10.65
C GLY A 218 -15.55 -9.73 9.81
N LEU A 219 -16.78 -9.83 9.30
CA LEU A 219 -17.25 -10.95 8.47
C LEU A 219 -16.48 -11.04 7.14
N ARG A 220 -16.30 -9.92 6.44
CA ARG A 220 -15.48 -9.88 5.21
C ARG A 220 -14.04 -10.31 5.49
N GLY A 221 -13.45 -9.84 6.59
CA GLY A 221 -12.10 -10.23 6.99
C GLY A 221 -11.91 -11.73 7.18
N VAL A 222 -12.91 -12.44 7.72
CA VAL A 222 -12.87 -13.91 7.88
C VAL A 222 -12.95 -14.62 6.53
N LEU A 223 -13.84 -14.19 5.64
CA LEU A 223 -13.96 -14.76 4.29
C LEU A 223 -12.67 -14.56 3.48
N ASP A 224 -12.10 -13.35 3.53
CA ASP A 224 -10.84 -13.04 2.85
C ASP A 224 -9.69 -13.90 3.40
N LEU A 225 -9.63 -14.11 4.72
CA LEU A 225 -8.61 -14.95 5.35
C LEU A 225 -8.70 -16.40 4.84
N PHE A 226 -9.91 -16.95 4.76
CA PHE A 226 -10.13 -18.27 4.17
C PHE A 226 -9.73 -18.32 2.69
N GLY A 227 -10.12 -17.30 1.91
CA GLY A 227 -9.76 -17.19 0.50
C GLY A 227 -8.25 -17.16 0.28
N VAL A 228 -7.52 -16.37 1.06
CA VAL A 228 -6.06 -16.26 0.98
C VAL A 228 -5.38 -17.55 1.44
N TRP A 229 -5.88 -18.18 2.50
CA TRP A 229 -5.40 -19.51 2.91
C TRP A 229 -5.55 -20.53 1.78
N TRP A 230 -6.71 -20.55 1.13
CA TRP A 230 -6.96 -21.44 0.00
C TRP A 230 -6.03 -21.15 -1.18
N LEU A 231 -5.83 -19.87 -1.54
CA LEU A 231 -4.90 -19.44 -2.59
C LEU A 231 -3.46 -19.89 -2.31
N ARG A 232 -3.00 -19.78 -1.05
CA ARG A 232 -1.67 -20.23 -0.63
C ARG A 232 -1.52 -21.73 -0.77
N ARG A 233 -2.50 -22.49 -0.28
CA ARG A 233 -2.49 -23.96 -0.33
C ARG A 233 -2.56 -24.51 -1.76
N ARG A 234 -3.12 -23.74 -2.71
CA ARG A 234 -3.25 -24.11 -4.12
C ARG A 234 -2.07 -23.70 -5.00
N ARG A 235 -1.07 -23.00 -4.47
CA ARG A 235 0.12 -22.68 -5.26
C ARG A 235 0.96 -23.95 -5.47
N LYS A 236 1.18 -24.29 -6.74
CA LYS A 236 2.12 -25.36 -7.13
C LYS A 236 3.55 -24.82 -7.09
N VAL A 237 4.55 -25.72 -7.09
CA VAL A 237 5.96 -25.35 -7.23
C VAL A 237 6.12 -24.51 -8.49
N VAL A 238 6.68 -23.30 -8.36
CA VAL A 238 7.03 -22.45 -9.50
C VAL A 238 8.43 -22.82 -9.96
N PRO A 239 8.58 -23.41 -11.16
CA PRO A 239 9.89 -23.80 -11.66
C PRO A 239 10.70 -22.57 -12.05
N GLN A 240 12.02 -22.66 -11.93
CA GLN A 240 12.91 -21.74 -12.62
C GLN A 240 12.84 -22.03 -14.12
N VAL A 241 12.54 -21.01 -14.92
CA VAL A 241 12.40 -21.14 -16.37
C VAL A 241 13.69 -20.64 -17.01
N THR A 242 14.39 -21.51 -17.72
CA THR A 242 15.57 -21.16 -18.52
C THR A 242 15.24 -21.41 -19.97
N GLU A 243 15.36 -20.39 -20.81
CA GLU A 243 15.26 -20.55 -22.27
C GLU A 243 16.52 -21.28 -22.76
N ILE A 244 16.32 -22.43 -23.41
CA ILE A 244 17.41 -23.18 -24.03
C ILE A 244 17.52 -22.67 -25.47
N VAL A 245 18.56 -21.88 -25.73
CA VAL A 245 18.92 -21.44 -27.08
C VAL A 245 19.81 -22.52 -27.71
N PRO A 246 19.54 -22.94 -28.96
CA PRO A 246 20.31 -23.98 -29.67
C PRO A 246 21.76 -23.56 -29.98
#